data_AF-A0A954KIW1-F1
#
_entry.id   AF-A0A954KIW1-F1
#
_cell.length_a   1.000
_cell.length_b   1.000
_cell.length_c   1.000
_cell.angle_alpha   90.00
_cell.angle_beta   90.00
_cell.angle_gamma   90.00
#
_symmetry.space_group_name_H-M   'P 1'
#
loop_
_entity.id
_entity.type
_entity.pdbx_description
1 polymer ?
#
loop_
_entity_poly.entity_id
_entity_poly.type
_entity_poly.pdbx_seq_one_letter_code
_entity_poly.pdbx_strand_id
1 'polypeptide(L)'
;TSGRATPTDKTLGDYNISKGVLNHKGRGIAIPFVSAWNDNKFSGTIGHVLWIDGNGKQAMFQGDKLNPDVLPLLDAGYLVHSADLFMTGEFLGGDSEDQYKVDESDPCYTFCYNRPLIAERVQDIATIVRGFVGSAEKDQLEIDEFHIVGTGEAGVWVALAAAELGDTKYTSLTADLQGFSFASIDNAQHPNLLPGAVKYGDVPGLLRLAAGHRVTLYGANEKLDWKQTDSDFKAAGGQLTFGAGKLTITRVADELIEK
;
A
#
# COMPACT_ATOMS: atom_id res chain seq x y z
N THR A 1 -10.62 -16.90 2.98
CA THR A 1 -10.65 -17.02 4.46
C THR A 1 -9.23 -17.25 4.96
N SER A 2 -8.51 -16.18 5.28
CA SER A 2 -7.14 -16.24 5.82
C SER A 2 -7.11 -16.88 7.22
N GLY A 3 -6.04 -17.61 7.54
CA GLY A 3 -5.77 -18.09 8.91
C GLY A 3 -5.02 -17.00 9.66
N ARG A 4 -5.58 -16.49 10.77
CA ARG A 4 -4.95 -15.49 11.63
C ARG A 4 -4.03 -16.23 12.62
N ALA A 5 -2.74 -15.91 12.62
CA ALA A 5 -1.89 -16.24 13.77
C ALA A 5 -2.35 -15.42 14.98
N THR A 6 -2.21 -15.97 16.19
CA THR A 6 -2.62 -15.30 17.44
C THR A 6 -1.87 -13.97 17.59
N PRO A 7 -2.57 -12.84 17.71
CA PRO A 7 -1.99 -11.55 18.04
C PRO A 7 -1.01 -11.62 19.22
N THR A 8 0.19 -11.06 19.07
CA THR A 8 0.99 -10.69 20.25
C THR A 8 0.70 -9.24 20.55
N ASP A 9 -0.21 -9.01 21.49
CA ASP A 9 -0.62 -7.66 21.86
C ASP A 9 0.39 -7.05 22.83
N LYS A 10 0.83 -5.83 22.53
CA LYS A 10 1.74 -5.03 23.35
C LYS A 10 1.18 -3.63 23.49
N THR A 11 1.22 -3.08 24.70
CA THR A 11 0.89 -1.68 24.93
C THR A 11 2.16 -0.82 24.89
N LEU A 12 2.13 0.29 24.16
CA LEU A 12 3.16 1.33 24.12
C LEU A 12 2.54 2.68 24.51
N GLY A 13 2.64 3.06 25.78
CA GLY A 13 1.97 4.25 26.29
C GLY A 13 0.44 4.06 26.30
N ASP A 14 -0.29 4.97 25.67
CA ASP A 14 -1.75 4.90 25.53
C ASP A 14 -2.21 4.08 24.31
N TYR A 15 -1.26 3.51 23.56
CA TYR A 15 -1.52 2.81 22.31
C TYR A 15 -1.37 1.30 22.45
N ASN A 16 -2.30 0.57 21.87
CA ASN A 16 -2.23 -0.88 21.73
C ASN A 16 -1.63 -1.23 20.37
N ILE A 17 -0.83 -2.29 20.33
CA ILE A 17 -0.21 -2.81 19.12
C ILE A 17 -0.47 -4.30 19.03
N SER A 18 -0.84 -4.74 17.83
CA SER A 18 -1.07 -6.13 17.51
C SER A 18 -0.24 -6.55 16.31
N LYS A 19 0.58 -7.58 16.46
CA LYS A 19 1.35 -8.17 15.35
C LYS A 19 0.69 -9.46 14.88
N GLY A 20 0.71 -9.69 13.58
CA GLY A 20 0.16 -10.90 12.99
C GLY A 20 0.74 -11.22 11.63
N VAL A 21 0.28 -12.33 11.07
CA VAL A 21 0.59 -12.76 9.71
C VAL A 21 -0.71 -13.02 8.98
N LEU A 22 -0.86 -12.41 7.81
CA LEU A 22 -1.99 -12.64 6.93
C LEU A 22 -1.64 -13.74 5.93
N ASN A 23 -2.40 -14.83 5.96
CA ASN A 23 -2.17 -15.98 5.09
C ASN A 23 -3.16 -16.02 3.92
N HIS A 24 -2.68 -16.18 2.68
CA HIS A 24 -3.54 -16.48 1.54
C HIS A 24 -3.75 -17.99 1.39
N LYS A 25 -4.98 -18.48 1.62
CA LYS A 25 -5.31 -19.90 1.41
C LYS A 25 -5.03 -20.32 -0.04
N GLY A 26 -4.25 -21.37 -0.22
CA GLY A 26 -3.95 -21.96 -1.54
C GLY A 26 -2.76 -21.37 -2.30
N ARG A 27 -2.10 -20.32 -1.78
CA ARG A 27 -0.88 -19.76 -2.41
C ARG A 27 0.37 -19.77 -1.52
N GLY A 28 0.27 -20.16 -0.25
CA GLY A 28 1.42 -20.17 0.67
C GLY A 28 1.97 -18.78 1.01
N ILE A 29 1.24 -17.71 0.68
CA ILE A 29 1.62 -16.33 0.98
C ILE A 29 1.39 -16.09 2.48
N ALA A 30 2.39 -15.55 3.16
CA ALA A 30 2.39 -15.18 4.56
C ALA A 30 2.93 -13.75 4.70
N ILE A 31 2.03 -12.78 4.88
CA ILE A 31 2.38 -11.34 4.91
C ILE A 31 2.41 -10.87 6.38
N PRO A 32 3.59 -10.53 6.93
CA PRO A 32 3.70 -9.95 8.27
C PRO A 32 3.06 -8.57 8.30
N PHE A 33 2.19 -8.32 9.27
CA PHE A 33 1.59 -7.02 9.49
C PHE A 33 1.62 -6.63 10.97
N VAL A 34 1.47 -5.34 11.21
CA VAL A 34 1.26 -4.76 12.54
C VAL A 34 0.14 -3.73 12.48
N SER A 35 -0.68 -3.72 13.52
CA SER A 35 -1.77 -2.76 13.72
C SER A 35 -1.53 -1.99 15.00
N ALA A 36 -1.88 -0.70 15.03
CA ALA A 36 -1.83 0.15 16.21
C ALA A 36 -3.14 0.93 16.37
N TRP A 37 -3.56 1.19 17.62
CA TRP A 37 -4.75 1.99 17.95
C TRP A 37 -4.74 2.53 19.38
N ASN A 38 -5.67 3.44 19.67
CA ASN A 38 -5.89 3.99 21.01
C ASN A 38 -7.32 3.65 21.48
N ASP A 39 -7.47 2.77 22.48
CA ASP A 39 -8.79 2.34 22.97
C ASP A 39 -9.65 3.50 23.49
N ASN A 40 -9.00 4.55 24.01
CA ASN A 40 -9.68 5.71 24.57
C ASN A 40 -10.23 6.66 23.50
N LYS A 41 -9.96 6.38 22.21
CA LYS A 41 -10.32 7.23 21.08
C LYS A 41 -11.35 6.59 20.14
N PHE A 42 -11.78 5.36 20.39
CA PHE A 42 -12.86 4.76 19.62
C PHE A 42 -14.20 5.44 19.96
N SER A 43 -14.85 6.03 18.95
CA SER A 43 -16.15 6.71 19.10
C SER A 43 -17.30 5.98 18.39
N GLY A 44 -17.19 4.66 18.20
CA GLY A 44 -18.24 3.83 17.58
C GLY A 44 -18.16 3.69 16.06
N THR A 45 -17.36 4.53 15.40
CA THR A 45 -16.95 4.42 13.99
C THR A 45 -15.50 3.97 13.94
N ILE A 46 -15.20 2.90 13.17
CA ILE A 46 -13.84 2.38 13.04
C ILE A 46 -13.29 2.79 11.67
N GLY A 47 -12.58 3.91 11.64
CA GLY A 47 -11.76 4.29 10.50
C GLY A 47 -10.46 3.48 10.47
N HIS A 48 -10.11 2.94 9.32
CA HIS A 48 -8.87 2.19 9.09
C HIS A 48 -7.94 2.93 8.15
N VAL A 49 -6.65 2.89 8.45
CA VAL A 49 -5.59 3.38 7.55
C VAL A 49 -4.58 2.27 7.33
N LEU A 50 -4.49 1.76 6.10
CA LEU A 50 -3.40 0.88 5.68
C LEU A 50 -2.24 1.71 5.13
N TRP A 51 -1.18 1.83 5.91
CA TRP A 51 0.05 2.51 5.53
C TRP A 51 1.13 1.54 5.07
N ILE A 52 1.50 1.64 3.80
CA ILE A 52 2.59 0.90 3.18
C ILE A 52 3.76 1.86 2.91
N ASP A 53 4.96 1.44 3.32
CA ASP A 53 6.21 2.16 3.08
C ASP A 53 7.29 1.22 2.53
N GLY A 54 8.30 1.77 1.84
CA GLY A 54 9.43 0.99 1.32
C GLY A 54 10.26 0.31 2.41
N ASN A 55 10.30 0.89 3.63
CA ASN A 55 10.94 0.28 4.80
C ASN A 55 10.07 -0.81 5.46
N GLY A 56 8.92 -1.14 4.87
CA GLY A 56 7.95 -2.05 5.44
C GLY A 56 7.32 -1.49 6.72
N LYS A 57 6.85 -2.38 7.59
CA LYS A 57 6.11 -2.02 8.80
C LYS A 57 6.95 -1.34 9.88
N GLN A 58 8.28 -1.36 9.72
CA GLN A 58 9.20 -0.60 10.59
C GLN A 58 8.98 0.91 10.49
N ALA A 59 8.40 1.41 9.40
CA ALA A 59 8.04 2.82 9.27
C ALA A 59 7.08 3.32 10.37
N MET A 60 6.29 2.42 10.98
CA MET A 60 5.42 2.74 12.13
C MET A 60 6.16 2.95 13.44
N PHE A 61 7.47 2.66 13.49
CA PHE A 61 8.25 2.67 14.72
C PHE A 61 9.46 3.61 14.63
N GLN A 62 9.82 4.18 15.77
CA GLN A 62 11.08 4.88 15.98
C GLN A 62 11.79 4.24 17.20
N GLY A 63 12.61 3.23 16.92
CA GLY A 63 13.15 2.35 17.96
C GLY A 63 12.04 1.56 18.64
N ASP A 64 11.99 1.59 19.97
CA ASP A 64 10.98 0.88 20.77
C ASP A 64 9.65 1.62 20.94
N LYS A 65 9.48 2.77 20.27
CA LYS A 65 8.28 3.62 20.33
C LYS A 65 7.58 3.67 18.98
N LEU A 66 6.30 4.03 18.98
CA LEU A 66 5.62 4.41 17.75
C LEU A 66 6.26 5.67 17.16
N ASN A 67 6.28 5.73 15.83
CA ASN A 67 6.71 6.91 15.10
C ASN A 67 5.78 8.09 15.49
N PRO A 68 6.31 9.25 15.93
CA PRO A 68 5.49 10.43 16.23
C PRO A 68 4.53 10.82 15.10
N ASP A 69 4.90 10.56 13.85
CA ASP A 69 4.08 10.92 12.69
C ASP A 69 2.79 10.08 12.56
N VAL A 70 2.71 8.89 13.19
CA VAL A 70 1.49 8.07 13.16
C VAL A 70 0.52 8.44 14.30
N LEU A 71 1.01 9.09 15.36
CA LEU A 71 0.21 9.40 16.55
C LEU A 71 -1.04 10.24 16.25
N PRO A 72 -0.99 11.28 15.38
CA PRO A 72 -2.18 12.06 15.05
C PRO A 72 -3.35 11.21 14.53
N LEU A 73 -3.08 10.20 13.70
CA LEU A 73 -4.12 9.27 13.21
C LEU A 73 -4.69 8.43 14.35
N LEU A 74 -3.83 7.90 15.22
CA LEU A 74 -4.25 7.09 16.36
C LEU A 74 -5.06 7.91 17.37
N ASP A 75 -4.65 9.15 17.61
CA ASP A 75 -5.32 10.08 18.52
C ASP A 75 -6.65 10.61 17.97
N ALA A 76 -6.80 10.61 16.65
CA ALA A 76 -8.07 10.84 15.95
C ALA A 76 -8.98 9.61 15.93
N GLY A 77 -8.53 8.45 16.43
CA GLY A 77 -9.34 7.23 16.55
C GLY A 77 -9.21 6.25 15.38
N TYR A 78 -8.29 6.47 14.43
CA TYR A 78 -8.04 5.52 13.35
C TYR A 78 -7.26 4.28 13.84
N LEU A 79 -7.64 3.10 13.32
CA LEU A 79 -6.86 1.87 13.39
C LEU A 79 -5.81 1.90 12.27
N VAL A 80 -4.52 2.04 12.62
CA VAL A 80 -3.45 2.13 11.61
C VAL A 80 -2.79 0.77 11.44
N HIS A 81 -2.70 0.31 10.20
CA HIS A 81 -2.06 -0.93 9.79
C HIS A 81 -0.82 -0.65 8.97
N SER A 82 0.20 -1.48 9.11
CA SER A 82 1.32 -1.54 8.17
C SER A 82 1.80 -2.97 7.98
N ALA A 83 2.47 -3.24 6.87
CA ALA A 83 2.88 -4.58 6.49
C ALA A 83 4.26 -4.57 5.84
N ASP A 84 4.95 -5.70 5.97
CA ASP A 84 6.10 -6.00 5.12
C ASP A 84 5.56 -6.70 3.88
N LEU A 85 5.74 -6.08 2.72
CA LEU A 85 5.46 -6.70 1.43
C LEU A 85 6.64 -7.59 1.01
N PHE A 86 6.44 -8.43 0.01
CA PHE A 86 7.50 -9.31 -0.49
C PHE A 86 8.83 -8.58 -0.74
N MET A 87 9.89 -9.13 -0.15
CA MET A 87 11.25 -8.57 -0.15
C MET A 87 11.33 -7.15 0.45
N THR A 88 10.65 -6.94 1.58
CA THR A 88 10.80 -5.77 2.46
C THR A 88 10.78 -6.22 3.93
N GLY A 89 11.28 -5.40 4.85
CA GLY A 89 11.18 -5.63 6.30
C GLY A 89 11.63 -7.04 6.74
N GLU A 90 10.76 -7.79 7.42
CA GLU A 90 11.07 -9.14 7.94
C GLU A 90 11.41 -10.18 6.86
N PHE A 91 11.10 -9.93 5.58
CA PHE A 91 11.56 -10.79 4.48
C PHE A 91 13.05 -10.62 4.17
N LEU A 92 13.70 -9.58 4.68
CA LEU A 92 15.09 -9.24 4.39
C LEU A 92 16.11 -9.86 5.38
N GLY A 93 15.71 -10.69 6.36
CA GLY A 93 16.68 -11.40 7.22
C GLY A 93 17.76 -10.50 7.89
N GLY A 94 18.78 -11.11 8.50
CA GLY A 94 19.84 -10.39 9.23
C GLY A 94 21.00 -9.87 8.36
N ASP A 95 21.09 -10.32 7.11
CA ASP A 95 22.17 -10.03 6.16
C ASP A 95 21.65 -10.08 4.69
N SER A 96 20.48 -9.50 4.34
CA SER A 96 19.96 -9.68 2.97
C SER A 96 20.81 -9.01 1.89
N GLU A 97 21.56 -9.85 1.19
CA GLU A 97 21.81 -9.74 -0.25
C GLU A 97 20.76 -10.50 -1.09
N ASP A 98 19.64 -10.92 -0.49
CA ASP A 98 18.53 -11.55 -1.21
C ASP A 98 17.78 -10.48 -2.01
N GLN A 99 18.35 -10.14 -3.16
CA GLN A 99 17.71 -9.38 -4.22
C GLN A 99 16.86 -10.32 -5.08
N TYR A 100 15.83 -9.77 -5.74
CA TYR A 100 15.09 -10.52 -6.75
C TYR A 100 16.03 -10.78 -7.92
N LYS A 101 16.64 -11.97 -7.96
CA LYS A 101 17.73 -12.26 -8.90
C LYS A 101 17.17 -12.39 -10.32
N VAL A 102 17.68 -11.55 -11.20
CA VAL A 102 17.41 -11.59 -12.64
C VAL A 102 18.73 -11.84 -13.33
N ASP A 103 18.78 -12.84 -14.20
CA ASP A 103 19.91 -12.97 -15.12
C ASP A 103 19.81 -11.87 -16.17
N GLU A 104 20.73 -10.90 -16.12
CA GLU A 104 20.70 -9.75 -17.02
C GLU A 104 21.07 -10.08 -18.47
N SER A 105 21.76 -11.21 -18.73
CA SER A 105 22.01 -11.61 -20.13
C SER A 105 20.73 -12.07 -20.80
N ASP A 106 19.84 -12.71 -20.04
CA ASP A 106 18.61 -13.32 -20.53
C ASP A 106 17.41 -13.05 -19.60
N PRO A 107 17.06 -11.78 -19.34
CA PRO A 107 16.03 -11.41 -18.36
C PRO A 107 14.62 -11.88 -18.78
N CYS A 108 14.45 -12.16 -20.07
CA CYS A 108 13.24 -12.75 -20.61
C CYS A 108 12.91 -14.09 -19.95
N TYR A 109 13.90 -14.94 -19.61
CA TYR A 109 13.60 -16.20 -18.93
C TYR A 109 13.01 -15.96 -17.55
N THR A 110 13.51 -14.98 -16.79
CA THR A 110 12.90 -14.64 -15.50
C THR A 110 11.47 -14.16 -15.68
N PHE A 111 11.25 -13.16 -16.54
CA PHE A 111 9.94 -12.50 -16.64
C PHE A 111 8.90 -13.24 -17.49
N CYS A 112 9.29 -14.23 -18.29
CA CYS A 112 8.36 -15.12 -18.98
C CYS A 112 7.76 -16.18 -18.05
N TYR A 113 8.50 -16.60 -17.02
CA TYR A 113 8.10 -17.69 -16.14
C TYR A 113 7.79 -17.27 -14.70
N ASN A 114 8.22 -16.08 -14.28
CA ASN A 114 8.04 -15.56 -12.93
C ASN A 114 7.36 -14.20 -12.95
N ARG A 115 6.61 -13.92 -11.88
CA ARG A 115 5.98 -12.62 -11.66
C ARG A 115 7.06 -11.59 -11.24
N PRO A 116 7.11 -10.40 -11.86
CA PRO A 116 8.04 -9.34 -11.43
C PRO A 116 7.81 -8.92 -9.97
N LEU A 117 8.86 -8.47 -9.29
CA LEU A 117 8.81 -8.09 -7.87
C LEU A 117 7.71 -7.06 -7.56
N ILE A 118 7.57 -6.02 -8.37
CA ILE A 118 6.50 -5.03 -8.21
C ILE A 118 5.10 -5.65 -8.26
N ALA A 119 4.89 -6.66 -9.10
CA ALA A 119 3.61 -7.34 -9.21
C ALA A 119 3.34 -8.27 -8.01
N GLU A 120 4.38 -8.84 -7.39
CA GLU A 120 4.24 -9.54 -6.09
C GLU A 120 3.82 -8.55 -4.98
N ARG A 121 4.48 -7.39 -4.89
CA ARG A 121 4.15 -6.34 -3.90
C ARG A 121 2.74 -5.79 -4.07
N VAL A 122 2.31 -5.57 -5.32
CA VAL A 122 0.93 -5.17 -5.65
C VAL A 122 -0.07 -6.25 -5.23
N GLN A 123 0.25 -7.53 -5.47
CA GLN A 123 -0.59 -8.66 -5.06
C GLN A 123 -0.69 -8.77 -3.53
N ASP A 124 0.39 -8.49 -2.79
CA ASP A 124 0.37 -8.45 -1.33
C ASP A 124 -0.56 -7.35 -0.81
N ILE A 125 -0.47 -6.12 -1.36
CA ILE A 125 -1.37 -5.01 -1.00
C ILE A 125 -2.83 -5.42 -1.24
N ALA A 126 -3.15 -5.96 -2.41
CA ALA A 126 -4.51 -6.41 -2.71
C ALA A 126 -4.98 -7.52 -1.75
N THR A 127 -4.08 -8.42 -1.34
CA THR A 127 -4.36 -9.49 -0.37
C THR A 127 -4.65 -8.91 1.01
N ILE A 128 -3.87 -7.92 1.45
CA ILE A 128 -4.05 -7.23 2.73
C ILE A 128 -5.41 -6.53 2.78
N VAL A 129 -5.70 -5.69 1.79
CA VAL A 129 -6.95 -4.91 1.74
C VAL A 129 -8.16 -5.84 1.75
N ARG A 130 -8.20 -6.84 0.86
CA ARG A 130 -9.29 -7.84 0.82
C ARG A 130 -9.38 -8.65 2.11
N GLY A 131 -8.24 -8.94 2.73
CA GLY A 131 -8.15 -9.63 4.01
C GLY A 131 -8.82 -8.85 5.13
N PHE A 132 -8.49 -7.56 5.28
CA PHE A 132 -9.08 -6.71 6.31
C PHE A 132 -10.56 -6.41 6.06
N VAL A 133 -10.91 -5.98 4.85
CA VAL A 133 -12.30 -5.66 4.48
C VAL A 133 -13.19 -6.90 4.61
N GLY A 134 -12.77 -8.04 4.04
CA GLY A 134 -13.55 -9.28 4.12
C GLY A 134 -13.61 -9.89 5.53
N SER A 135 -12.62 -9.64 6.38
CA SER A 135 -12.68 -10.04 7.80
C SER A 135 -13.71 -9.22 8.57
N ALA A 136 -13.75 -7.90 8.38
CA ALA A 136 -14.74 -7.07 9.04
C ALA A 136 -16.18 -7.41 8.62
N GLU A 137 -16.42 -7.65 7.33
CA GLU A 137 -17.72 -8.12 6.83
C GLU A 137 -18.15 -9.43 7.51
N LYS A 138 -17.23 -10.38 7.67
CA LYS A 138 -17.50 -11.67 8.32
C LYS A 138 -17.80 -11.51 9.81
N ASP A 139 -17.07 -10.63 10.48
CA ASP A 139 -17.20 -10.39 11.92
C ASP A 139 -18.34 -9.39 12.23
N GLN A 140 -19.09 -8.96 11.21
CA GLN A 140 -20.19 -7.99 11.31
C GLN A 140 -19.74 -6.67 11.94
N LEU A 141 -18.50 -6.28 11.66
CA LEU A 141 -17.93 -4.99 12.04
C LEU A 141 -18.19 -4.02 10.90
N GLU A 142 -18.84 -2.90 11.20
CA GLU A 142 -18.95 -1.80 10.25
C GLU A 142 -17.60 -1.07 10.18
N ILE A 143 -16.96 -1.13 9.00
CA ILE A 143 -15.85 -0.25 8.65
C ILE A 143 -16.48 0.95 7.94
N ASP A 144 -16.51 2.09 8.62
CA ASP A 144 -17.00 3.33 8.01
C ASP A 144 -16.01 3.85 6.97
N GLU A 145 -14.71 3.73 7.28
CA GLU A 145 -13.66 4.23 6.42
C GLU A 145 -12.48 3.26 6.30
N PHE A 146 -12.00 3.03 5.08
CA PHE A 146 -10.76 2.29 4.82
C PHE A 146 -9.89 3.07 3.84
N HIS A 147 -8.84 3.70 4.34
CA HIS A 147 -7.89 4.46 3.54
C HIS A 147 -6.63 3.66 3.28
N ILE A 148 -6.13 3.70 2.04
CA ILE A 148 -4.88 3.05 1.65
C ILE A 148 -3.85 4.14 1.35
N VAL A 149 -2.67 4.02 1.93
CA VAL A 149 -1.64 5.06 1.88
C VAL A 149 -0.31 4.42 1.50
N GLY A 150 0.32 4.93 0.43
CA GLY A 150 1.66 4.53 0.01
C GLY A 150 2.63 5.70 0.07
N THR A 151 3.62 5.65 0.94
CA THR A 151 4.70 6.66 1.04
C THR A 151 6.00 6.13 0.47
N GLY A 152 6.89 7.06 0.08
CA GLY A 152 8.20 6.70 -0.43
C GLY A 152 8.10 5.76 -1.62
N GLU A 153 8.98 4.75 -1.68
CA GLU A 153 9.03 3.81 -2.82
C GLU A 153 7.75 3.00 -2.98
N ALA A 154 6.96 2.87 -1.91
CA ALA A 154 5.73 2.09 -1.93
C ALA A 154 4.57 2.79 -2.64
N GLY A 155 4.65 4.10 -2.91
CA GLY A 155 3.54 4.81 -3.53
C GLY A 155 3.20 4.30 -4.93
N VAL A 156 4.20 3.93 -5.76
CA VAL A 156 3.90 3.29 -7.05
C VAL A 156 3.24 1.91 -6.87
N TRP A 157 3.63 1.14 -5.85
CA TRP A 157 3.00 -0.16 -5.58
C TRP A 157 1.53 0.01 -5.18
N VAL A 158 1.26 0.98 -4.30
CA VAL A 158 -0.11 1.31 -3.86
C VAL A 158 -0.93 1.84 -5.04
N ALA A 159 -0.39 2.75 -5.85
CA ALA A 159 -1.09 3.25 -7.04
C ALA A 159 -1.50 2.13 -8.01
N LEU A 160 -0.61 1.16 -8.26
CA LEU A 160 -0.94 0.00 -9.11
C LEU A 160 -1.90 -0.97 -8.42
N ALA A 161 -1.86 -1.11 -7.10
CA ALA A 161 -2.82 -1.93 -6.38
C ALA A 161 -4.26 -1.43 -6.55
N ALA A 162 -4.46 -0.12 -6.75
CA ALA A 162 -5.77 0.44 -7.08
C ALA A 162 -6.43 -0.24 -8.29
N ALA A 163 -5.63 -0.59 -9.31
CA ALA A 163 -6.11 -1.28 -10.51
C ALA A 163 -6.49 -2.76 -10.25
N GLU A 164 -5.80 -3.41 -9.32
CA GLU A 164 -6.02 -4.82 -8.98
C GLU A 164 -7.16 -5.03 -7.98
N LEU A 165 -7.55 -3.99 -7.24
CA LEU A 165 -8.56 -4.11 -6.18
C LEU A 165 -9.97 -4.37 -6.72
N GLY A 166 -10.29 -3.96 -7.95
CA GLY A 166 -11.61 -4.18 -8.57
C GLY A 166 -12.75 -3.67 -7.67
N ASP A 167 -13.81 -4.47 -7.49
CA ASP A 167 -14.97 -4.07 -6.69
C ASP A 167 -14.74 -4.07 -5.16
N THR A 168 -13.50 -4.27 -4.69
CA THR A 168 -13.18 -4.22 -3.26
C THR A 168 -13.48 -2.83 -2.72
N LYS A 169 -14.35 -2.73 -1.71
CA LYS A 169 -14.77 -1.44 -1.15
C LYS A 169 -13.70 -0.89 -0.22
N TYR A 170 -13.21 0.30 -0.55
CA TYR A 170 -12.34 1.14 0.29
C TYR A 170 -12.69 2.62 0.04
N THR A 171 -12.37 3.49 0.99
CA THR A 171 -12.80 4.90 0.98
C THR A 171 -11.94 5.77 0.06
N SER A 172 -10.61 5.64 0.17
CA SER A 172 -9.69 6.34 -0.73
C SER A 172 -8.32 5.68 -0.75
N LEU A 173 -7.55 6.02 -1.79
CA LEU A 173 -6.16 5.63 -1.94
C LEU A 173 -5.30 6.86 -2.19
N THR A 174 -4.24 7.02 -1.39
CA THR A 174 -3.29 8.13 -1.49
C THR A 174 -1.89 7.59 -1.69
N ALA A 175 -1.18 8.03 -2.73
CA ALA A 175 0.11 7.45 -3.11
C ALA A 175 1.14 8.50 -3.49
N ASP A 176 2.38 8.34 -3.04
CA ASP A 176 3.54 9.14 -3.46
C ASP A 176 4.30 8.50 -4.63
N LEU A 177 4.16 9.07 -5.81
CA LEU A 177 4.84 8.58 -6.99
C LEU A 177 6.30 9.03 -7.07
N GLN A 178 6.75 10.04 -6.30
CA GLN A 178 8.13 10.55 -6.32
C GLN A 178 8.69 10.81 -7.74
N GLY A 179 7.85 11.24 -8.67
CA GLY A 179 8.22 11.47 -10.08
C GLY A 179 8.47 10.21 -10.90
N PHE A 180 8.14 9.02 -10.36
CA PHE A 180 8.40 7.74 -10.98
C PHE A 180 7.74 7.60 -12.35
N SER A 181 8.48 7.00 -13.28
CA SER A 181 8.03 6.58 -14.60
C SER A 181 8.70 5.26 -14.92
N PHE A 182 7.96 4.30 -15.47
CA PHE A 182 8.53 3.04 -15.92
C PHE A 182 9.59 3.24 -17.02
N ALA A 183 9.49 4.32 -17.79
CA ALA A 183 10.48 4.67 -18.80
C ALA A 183 11.85 5.09 -18.21
N SER A 184 11.94 5.37 -16.90
CA SER A 184 13.23 5.65 -16.25
C SER A 184 14.01 4.41 -15.83
N ILE A 185 13.43 3.21 -15.98
CA ILE A 185 14.10 1.95 -15.63
C ILE A 185 15.06 1.57 -16.75
N ASP A 186 16.34 1.45 -16.41
CA ASP A 186 17.44 1.19 -17.35
C ASP A 186 18.10 -0.19 -17.19
N ASN A 187 17.67 -0.98 -16.21
CA ASN A 187 18.22 -2.30 -15.92
C ASN A 187 17.14 -3.33 -15.56
N ALA A 188 17.44 -4.61 -15.81
CA ALA A 188 16.47 -5.69 -15.65
C ALA A 188 16.26 -6.14 -14.20
N GLN A 189 17.19 -5.82 -13.30
CA GLN A 189 17.10 -6.14 -11.87
C GLN A 189 16.32 -5.09 -11.06
N HIS A 190 15.89 -3.99 -11.70
CA HIS A 190 15.22 -2.90 -10.99
C HIS A 190 13.94 -3.42 -10.28
N PRO A 191 13.75 -3.14 -8.98
CA PRO A 191 12.68 -3.74 -8.19
C PRO A 191 11.26 -3.37 -8.69
N ASN A 192 11.17 -2.21 -9.35
CA ASN A 192 9.93 -1.73 -9.96
C ASN A 192 9.76 -2.10 -11.45
N LEU A 193 10.62 -2.96 -12.01
CA LEU A 193 10.47 -3.36 -13.40
C LEU A 193 9.15 -4.11 -13.60
N LEU A 194 8.33 -3.61 -14.53
CA LEU A 194 7.12 -4.26 -14.99
C LEU A 194 7.17 -4.37 -16.52
N PRO A 195 7.36 -5.58 -17.08
CA PRO A 195 7.43 -5.78 -18.52
C PRO A 195 6.19 -5.21 -19.22
N GLY A 196 6.43 -4.37 -20.23
CA GLY A 196 5.37 -3.76 -21.04
C GLY A 196 4.70 -2.53 -20.45
N ALA A 197 5.02 -2.08 -19.23
CA ALA A 197 4.36 -0.94 -18.59
C ALA A 197 4.35 0.33 -19.45
N VAL A 198 5.48 0.68 -20.08
CA VAL A 198 5.59 1.84 -20.97
C VAL A 198 4.67 1.72 -22.19
N LYS A 199 4.54 0.51 -22.77
CA LYS A 199 3.63 0.25 -23.90
C LYS A 199 2.17 0.51 -23.54
N TYR A 200 1.79 0.32 -22.28
CA TYR A 200 0.44 0.54 -21.78
C TYR A 200 0.22 1.92 -21.17
N GLY A 201 1.11 2.89 -21.47
CA GLY A 201 0.94 4.29 -21.08
C GLY A 201 1.57 4.66 -19.74
N ASP A 202 2.57 3.89 -19.28
CA ASP A 202 3.30 4.14 -18.04
C ASP A 202 2.34 4.19 -16.82
N VAL A 203 2.71 4.84 -15.72
CA VAL A 203 1.86 4.97 -14.52
C VAL A 203 0.46 5.51 -14.85
N PRO A 204 0.29 6.60 -15.64
CA PRO A 204 -1.05 7.09 -15.97
C PRO A 204 -1.91 6.05 -16.67
N GLY A 205 -1.33 5.35 -17.65
CA GLY A 205 -2.06 4.38 -18.46
C GLY A 205 -2.51 3.17 -17.66
N LEU A 206 -1.66 2.65 -16.77
CA LEU A 206 -2.02 1.55 -15.87
C LEU A 206 -3.09 1.94 -14.85
N LEU A 207 -3.04 3.18 -14.34
CA LEU A 207 -3.98 3.67 -13.34
C LEU A 207 -5.41 3.84 -13.89
N ARG A 208 -5.60 3.85 -15.22
CA ARG A 208 -6.93 3.91 -15.84
C ARG A 208 -7.85 2.77 -15.40
N LEU A 209 -7.29 1.62 -15.04
CA LEU A 209 -8.04 0.48 -14.51
C LEU A 209 -8.67 0.76 -13.13
N ALA A 210 -8.16 1.78 -12.42
CA ALA A 210 -8.68 2.22 -11.14
C ALA A 210 -9.70 3.37 -11.26
N ALA A 211 -10.20 3.67 -12.46
CA ALA A 211 -11.00 4.86 -12.73
C ALA A 211 -12.28 5.01 -11.89
N GLY A 212 -12.85 3.91 -11.38
CA GLY A 212 -14.02 3.95 -10.49
C GLY A 212 -13.71 4.33 -9.04
N HIS A 213 -12.44 4.55 -8.69
CA HIS A 213 -12.01 4.78 -7.31
C HIS A 213 -11.66 6.24 -7.01
N ARG A 214 -11.50 6.55 -5.72
CA ARG A 214 -11.00 7.84 -5.22
C ARG A 214 -9.50 7.73 -4.98
N VAL A 215 -8.71 8.33 -5.86
CA VAL A 215 -7.24 8.28 -5.86
C VAL A 215 -6.65 9.68 -5.75
N THR A 216 -5.71 9.85 -4.83
CA THR A 216 -4.91 11.05 -4.65
C THR A 216 -3.44 10.72 -4.92
N LEU A 217 -2.83 11.42 -5.87
CA LEU A 217 -1.43 11.21 -6.25
C LEU A 217 -0.56 12.39 -5.83
N TYR A 218 0.50 12.07 -5.11
CA TYR A 218 1.59 12.96 -4.77
C TYR A 218 2.79 12.71 -5.67
N GLY A 219 3.59 13.75 -5.94
CA GLY A 219 4.78 13.61 -6.78
C GLY A 219 4.51 13.05 -8.18
N ALA A 220 3.32 13.28 -8.75
CA ALA A 220 3.03 12.80 -10.11
C ALA A 220 4.00 13.44 -11.13
N ASN A 221 4.56 12.62 -12.01
CA ASN A 221 5.50 13.11 -13.02
C ASN A 221 4.76 13.96 -14.06
N GLU A 222 5.05 15.26 -14.09
CA GLU A 222 4.42 16.24 -14.99
C GLU A 222 4.74 16.00 -16.48
N LYS A 223 5.78 15.21 -16.79
CA LYS A 223 6.14 14.86 -18.16
C LYS A 223 5.28 13.72 -18.73
N LEU A 224 4.56 12.99 -17.89
CA LEU A 224 3.65 11.93 -18.32
C LEU A 224 2.28 12.52 -18.70
N ASP A 225 1.58 11.89 -19.65
CA ASP A 225 0.26 12.34 -20.07
C ASP A 225 -0.85 11.80 -19.16
N TRP A 226 -1.37 12.67 -18.29
CA TRP A 226 -2.45 12.37 -17.37
C TRP A 226 -3.85 12.69 -17.91
N LYS A 227 -3.96 13.30 -19.10
CA LYS A 227 -5.25 13.83 -19.59
C LYS A 227 -6.29 12.74 -19.80
N GLN A 228 -5.88 11.65 -20.44
CA GLN A 228 -6.80 10.54 -20.70
C GLN A 228 -7.18 9.83 -19.40
N THR A 229 -6.23 9.66 -18.47
CA THR A 229 -6.49 9.03 -17.17
C THR A 229 -7.49 9.85 -16.35
N ASP A 230 -7.31 11.17 -16.25
CA ASP A 230 -8.27 12.07 -15.59
C ASP A 230 -9.66 12.02 -16.24
N SER A 231 -9.72 11.98 -17.58
CA SER A 231 -10.99 11.82 -18.30
C SER A 231 -11.70 10.51 -17.98
N ASP A 232 -10.96 9.40 -17.86
CA ASP A 232 -11.53 8.09 -17.56
C ASP A 232 -12.06 8.03 -16.13
N PHE A 233 -11.35 8.60 -15.15
CA PHE A 233 -11.83 8.70 -13.77
C PHE A 233 -13.15 9.48 -13.70
N LYS A 234 -13.23 10.62 -14.40
CA LYS A 234 -14.47 11.41 -14.49
C LYS A 234 -15.61 10.62 -15.13
N ALA A 235 -15.33 9.87 -16.21
CA ALA A 235 -16.33 9.08 -16.91
C ALA A 235 -16.84 7.88 -16.07
N ALA A 236 -15.97 7.27 -15.27
CA ALA A 236 -16.31 6.16 -14.39
C ALA A 236 -16.93 6.60 -13.05
N GLY A 237 -17.03 7.91 -12.78
CA GLY A 237 -17.54 8.44 -11.52
C GLY A 237 -16.57 8.34 -10.34
N GLY A 238 -15.30 7.99 -10.59
CA GLY A 238 -14.24 8.08 -9.61
C GLY A 238 -13.67 9.50 -9.51
N GLN A 239 -12.61 9.63 -8.72
CA GLN A 239 -11.95 10.90 -8.48
C GLN A 239 -10.44 10.71 -8.56
N LEU A 240 -9.77 11.43 -9.45
CA LEU A 240 -8.32 11.55 -9.48
C LEU A 240 -7.93 12.96 -9.03
N THR A 241 -7.11 13.05 -7.99
CA THR A 241 -6.60 14.34 -7.48
C THR A 241 -5.08 14.32 -7.40
N PHE A 242 -4.48 15.49 -7.56
CA PHE A 242 -3.03 15.65 -7.51
C PHE A 242 -2.67 16.55 -6.32
N GLY A 243 -1.85 16.03 -5.43
CA GLY A 243 -1.31 16.75 -4.29
C GLY A 243 0.08 17.33 -4.60
N ALA A 244 0.38 18.50 -4.02
CA ALA A 244 1.66 19.17 -4.21
C ALA A 244 2.74 18.63 -3.25
N GLY A 245 3.96 18.40 -3.72
CA GLY A 245 5.10 17.99 -2.88
C GLY A 245 5.13 16.50 -2.53
N LYS A 246 5.92 16.14 -1.50
CA LYS A 246 6.07 14.76 -1.01
C LYS A 246 4.91 14.39 -0.07
N LEU A 247 4.48 13.13 -0.12
CA LEU A 247 3.54 12.61 0.87
C LEU A 247 4.29 12.16 2.13
N THR A 248 3.79 12.59 3.28
CA THR A 248 4.21 12.10 4.60
C THR A 248 2.98 11.58 5.32
N ILE A 249 3.16 10.65 6.26
CA ILE A 249 2.03 10.13 7.03
C ILE A 249 1.39 11.22 7.90
N THR A 250 2.16 12.20 8.38
CA THR A 250 1.63 13.40 9.06
C THR A 250 0.66 14.16 8.18
N ARG A 251 1.00 14.37 6.90
CA ARG A 251 0.12 15.07 5.95
C ARG A 251 -1.14 14.28 5.65
N VAL A 252 -1.04 12.95 5.59
CA VAL A 252 -2.22 12.10 5.48
C VAL A 252 -3.12 12.28 6.69
N ALA A 253 -2.55 12.38 7.89
CA ALA A 253 -3.31 12.68 9.09
C ALA A 253 -4.05 14.02 8.97
N ASP A 254 -3.37 15.08 8.54
CA ASP A 254 -3.98 16.39 8.32
C ASP A 254 -5.17 16.29 7.33
N GLU A 255 -4.99 15.58 6.21
CA GLU A 255 -6.03 15.43 5.19
C GLU A 255 -7.24 14.57 5.58
N LEU A 256 -7.05 13.58 6.45
CA LEU A 256 -8.12 12.71 6.93
C LEU A 256 -8.84 13.33 8.12
N ILE A 257 -8.14 14.07 8.98
CA ILE A 257 -8.71 14.69 10.18
C ILE A 257 -9.45 16.01 9.86
N GLU A 258 -9.01 16.76 8.84
CA GLU A 258 -9.65 18.03 8.47
C GLU A 258 -10.94 17.90 7.62
N LYS A 259 -11.33 16.68 7.21
CA LYS A 259 -12.53 16.43 6.40
C LYS A 259 -13.74 16.03 7.23
#